data_AF-A0A923TMN9-F1
#
_entry.id   AF-A0A923TMN9-F1
#
_cell.length_a   1.000
_cell.length_b   1.000
_cell.length_c   1.000
_cell.angle_alpha   90.00
_cell.angle_beta   90.00
_cell.angle_gamma   90.00
#
_symmetry.space_group_name_H-M   'P 1'
#
loop_
_entity.id
_entity.type
_entity.pdbx_description
1 polymer ?
#
loop_
_entity_poly.entity_id
_entity_poly.type
_entity_poly.pdbx_seq_one_letter_code
_entity_poly.pdbx_strand_id
1 'polypeptide(L)'
;MNPPAPRLQALDDGAKASSRRFSDETVMAGLRELSQTRAAELGVPAPVRVTIAQWDAWRDRALLPSGVWVLQRFRTWASACAQAGLPISERTAPSGAPPRWTDQELVVWVGRFALDTAGAGTAQQYDRWSRQFEGAPGLQTVSKRLGGWNAAKVAVGRGTTYR
;
A
#
# COMPACT_ATOMS: atom_id res chain seq x y z
N MET A 1 -18.47 35.04 14.74
CA MET A 1 -17.41 35.75 13.98
C MET A 1 -16.09 35.08 14.31
N ASN A 2 -15.47 34.38 13.36
CA ASN A 2 -14.23 33.63 13.52
C ASN A 2 -13.21 34.26 12.55
N PRO A 3 -11.96 34.59 12.96
CA PRO A 3 -11.04 35.34 12.10
C PRO A 3 -10.57 34.50 10.89
N PRO A 4 -10.27 35.13 9.73
CA PRO A 4 -9.76 34.43 8.55
C PRO A 4 -8.31 33.98 8.73
N ALA A 5 -8.01 32.76 8.25
CA ALA A 5 -6.67 32.17 8.22
C ALA A 5 -5.67 33.02 7.39
N PRO A 6 -4.38 33.04 7.76
CA PRO A 6 -3.37 33.84 7.06
C PRO A 6 -3.05 33.28 5.67
N ARG A 7 -3.08 34.15 4.65
CA ARG A 7 -2.58 33.88 3.29
C ARG A 7 -1.06 33.78 3.29
N LEU A 8 -0.53 32.66 2.81
CA LEU A 8 0.89 32.50 2.48
C LEU A 8 1.17 33.23 1.15
N GLN A 9 2.02 34.26 1.18
CA GLN A 9 2.50 34.93 -0.03
C GLN A 9 4.02 35.14 0.02
N ALA A 10 4.67 34.53 -0.96
CA ALA A 10 5.93 34.84 -1.64
C ALA A 10 7.22 35.15 -0.83
N LEU A 11 8.22 34.27 -0.99
CA LEU A 11 9.61 34.68 -1.21
C LEU A 11 10.13 33.92 -2.43
N ASP A 12 10.64 34.70 -3.38
CA ASP A 12 11.14 34.34 -4.71
C ASP A 12 12.65 34.17 -4.65
N ASP A 13 13.20 33.29 -5.49
CA ASP A 13 14.54 33.47 -6.08
C ASP A 13 14.74 32.53 -7.29
N GLY A 14 14.68 33.13 -8.48
CA GLY A 14 15.12 32.58 -9.76
C GLY A 14 16.56 32.04 -9.67
N ALA A 15 16.98 31.02 -10.39
CA ALA A 15 16.84 30.92 -11.82
C ALA A 15 17.30 29.52 -12.31
N LYS A 16 16.40 28.52 -12.47
CA LYS A 16 16.80 27.24 -13.15
C LYS A 16 15.77 26.14 -13.52
N ALA A 17 14.45 26.28 -13.39
CA ALA A 17 13.65 25.04 -13.24
C ALA A 17 12.33 24.93 -14.00
N SER A 18 12.40 24.22 -15.13
CA SER A 18 11.29 23.43 -15.65
C SER A 18 10.83 22.30 -14.68
N SER A 19 11.56 22.07 -13.58
CA SER A 19 11.26 21.19 -12.46
C SER A 19 10.69 21.89 -11.20
N ARG A 20 10.40 23.21 -11.24
CA ARG A 20 10.00 24.02 -10.06
C ARG A 20 8.50 24.19 -9.82
N ARG A 21 7.61 23.55 -10.60
CA ARG A 21 6.18 23.85 -10.44
C ARG A 21 5.57 23.39 -9.11
N PHE A 22 6.05 22.29 -8.54
CA PHE A 22 5.53 21.75 -7.27
C PHE A 22 6.69 21.28 -6.39
N SER A 23 6.77 21.82 -5.17
CA SER A 23 7.72 21.36 -4.16
C SER A 23 7.11 20.24 -3.32
N ASP A 24 7.96 19.42 -2.72
CA ASP A 24 7.52 18.38 -1.79
C ASP A 24 6.79 19.00 -0.60
N GLU A 25 7.26 20.15 -0.11
CA GLU A 25 6.63 20.92 0.97
C GLU A 25 5.20 21.36 0.63
N THR A 26 4.96 21.86 -0.59
CA THR A 26 3.62 22.23 -1.05
C THR A 26 2.67 21.02 -1.03
N VAL A 27 3.16 19.84 -1.43
CA VAL A 27 2.37 18.60 -1.37
C VAL A 27 2.08 18.20 0.07
N MET A 28 3.07 18.25 0.95
CA MET A 28 2.88 17.91 2.37
C MET A 28 1.93 18.87 3.08
N ALA A 29 2.03 20.18 2.81
CA ALA A 29 1.10 21.18 3.32
C ALA A 29 -0.34 20.90 2.85
N GLY A 30 -0.52 20.63 1.55
CA GLY A 30 -1.83 20.28 1.00
C GLY A 30 -2.41 18.99 1.60
N LEU A 31 -1.58 17.99 1.88
CA LEU A 31 -2.01 16.73 2.50
C LEU A 31 -2.51 16.97 3.93
N ARG A 32 -1.81 17.81 4.71
CA ARG A 32 -2.21 18.19 6.06
C ARG A 32 -3.50 19.00 6.06
N GLU A 33 -3.63 19.96 5.15
CA GLU A 33 -4.84 20.79 5.02
C GLU A 33 -6.07 19.95 4.64
N LEU A 34 -5.94 19.04 3.67
CA LEU A 34 -6.99 18.11 3.29
C LEU A 34 -7.40 17.22 4.48
N SER A 35 -6.43 16.72 5.24
CA SER A 35 -6.68 15.92 6.44
C SER A 35 -7.43 16.73 7.50
N GLN A 36 -7.01 17.96 7.80
CA GLN A 36 -7.68 18.83 8.77
C GLN A 36 -9.12 19.16 8.34
N THR A 37 -9.32 19.48 7.06
CA THR A 37 -10.66 19.77 6.54
C THR A 37 -11.58 18.56 6.70
N ARG A 38 -11.09 17.35 6.39
CA ARG A 38 -11.86 16.12 6.56
C ARG A 38 -12.16 15.80 8.02
N ALA A 39 -11.23 16.05 8.92
CA ALA A 39 -11.45 15.88 10.36
C ALA A 39 -12.59 16.80 10.85
N ALA A 40 -12.59 18.07 10.39
CA ALA A 40 -13.64 19.04 10.70
C ALA A 40 -15.00 18.63 10.12
N GLU A 41 -15.06 18.18 8.86
CA GLU A 41 -16.31 17.69 8.23
C GLU A 41 -16.91 16.49 8.96
N LEU A 42 -16.06 15.61 9.50
CA LEU A 42 -16.48 14.40 10.20
C LEU A 42 -16.70 14.60 11.71
N GLY A 43 -16.31 15.75 12.27
CA GLY A 43 -16.36 16.00 13.72
C GLY A 43 -15.42 15.11 14.53
N VAL A 44 -14.31 14.67 13.94
CA VAL A 44 -13.32 13.78 14.58
C VAL A 44 -11.98 14.50 14.76
N PRO A 45 -11.11 14.09 15.70
CA PRO A 45 -9.80 14.70 15.86
C PRO A 45 -8.90 14.47 14.64
N ALA A 46 -8.16 15.53 14.24
CA ALA A 46 -7.15 15.49 13.19
C ALA A 46 -5.80 14.95 13.75
N PRO A 47 -4.90 14.42 12.89
CA PRO A 47 -5.06 14.18 11.46
C PRO A 47 -5.87 12.92 11.16
N VAL A 48 -6.76 12.99 10.16
CA VAL A 48 -7.43 11.83 9.57
C VAL A 48 -6.74 11.34 8.30
N ARG A 49 -7.08 10.13 7.90
CA ARG A 49 -6.57 9.50 6.69
C ARG A 49 -7.19 10.14 5.45
N VAL A 50 -6.38 10.31 4.42
CA VAL A 50 -6.80 10.84 3.12
C VAL A 50 -6.42 9.88 2.00
N THR A 51 -7.27 9.79 0.97
CA THR A 51 -7.07 8.92 -0.20
C THR A 51 -6.64 9.72 -1.43
N ILE A 52 -6.07 9.04 -2.42
CA ILE A 52 -5.72 9.65 -3.72
C ILE A 52 -6.96 10.29 -4.38
N ALA A 53 -8.12 9.66 -4.29
CA ALA A 53 -9.36 10.20 -4.86
C ALA A 53 -9.82 11.49 -4.15
N GLN A 54 -9.69 11.53 -2.82
CA GLN A 54 -9.97 12.75 -2.05
C GLN A 54 -8.98 13.88 -2.39
N TRP A 55 -7.72 13.52 -2.60
CA TRP A 55 -6.70 14.46 -3.07
C TRP A 55 -7.00 14.99 -4.46
N ASP A 56 -7.29 14.14 -5.43
CA ASP A 56 -7.57 14.58 -6.80
C ASP A 56 -8.85 15.44 -6.89
N ALA A 57 -9.83 15.23 -6.02
CA ALA A 57 -10.98 16.11 -5.89
C ALA A 57 -10.67 17.45 -5.20
N TRP A 58 -9.61 17.51 -4.39
CA TRP A 58 -9.20 18.70 -3.63
C TRP A 58 -8.17 19.56 -4.37
N ARG A 59 -7.31 18.94 -5.18
CA ARG A 59 -6.09 19.55 -5.73
C ARG A 59 -6.35 20.85 -6.49
N ASP A 60 -7.50 20.96 -7.14
CA ASP A 60 -7.87 22.12 -7.97
C ASP A 60 -8.09 23.38 -7.11
N ARG A 61 -8.48 23.23 -5.84
CA ARG A 61 -8.67 24.34 -4.89
C ARG A 61 -7.36 24.98 -4.45
N ALA A 62 -6.28 24.22 -4.47
CA ALA A 62 -4.98 24.61 -3.92
C ALA A 62 -3.86 24.62 -4.97
N LEU A 63 -4.20 24.53 -6.27
CA LEU A 63 -3.25 24.43 -7.38
C LEU A 63 -2.20 23.33 -7.12
N LEU A 64 -2.62 22.18 -6.61
CA LEU A 64 -1.74 21.09 -6.21
C LEU A 64 -1.51 20.10 -7.37
N PRO A 65 -0.41 19.33 -7.34
CA PRO A 65 -0.16 18.32 -8.37
C PRO A 65 -1.18 17.18 -8.33
N SER A 66 -1.31 16.45 -9.44
CA SER A 66 -2.16 15.25 -9.50
C SER A 66 -1.67 14.15 -8.57
N GLY A 67 -2.56 13.25 -8.14
CA GLY A 67 -2.19 12.08 -7.37
C GLY A 67 -1.16 11.20 -8.09
N VAL A 68 -1.21 11.14 -9.42
CA VAL A 68 -0.22 10.45 -10.27
C VAL A 68 1.18 11.06 -10.09
N TRP A 69 1.28 12.39 -10.09
CA TRP A 69 2.57 13.07 -9.85
C TRP A 69 3.09 12.77 -8.44
N VAL A 70 2.21 12.79 -7.42
CA VAL A 70 2.59 12.44 -6.04
C VAL A 70 3.12 11.00 -5.97
N LEU A 71 2.50 10.05 -6.68
CA LEU A 71 3.01 8.67 -6.75
C LEU A 71 4.38 8.58 -7.44
N GLN A 72 4.59 9.32 -8.52
CA GLN A 72 5.89 9.35 -9.22
C GLN A 72 7.00 9.93 -8.34
N ARG A 73 6.69 10.99 -7.57
CA ARG A 73 7.64 11.68 -6.70
C ARG A 73 7.95 10.91 -5.42
N PHE A 74 6.93 10.41 -4.73
CA PHE A 74 7.04 9.78 -3.40
C PHE A 74 7.02 8.25 -3.43
N ARG A 75 6.94 7.66 -4.63
CA ARG A 75 6.83 6.22 -4.93
C ARG A 75 5.51 5.58 -4.52
N THR A 76 5.00 5.91 -3.33
CA THR A 76 3.72 5.41 -2.82
C THR A 76 2.94 6.51 -2.12
N TRP A 77 1.61 6.39 -2.14
CA TRP A 77 0.74 7.31 -1.40
C TRP A 77 0.97 7.23 0.11
N ALA A 78 1.24 6.03 0.62
CA ALA A 78 1.58 5.83 2.03
C ALA A 78 2.87 6.58 2.41
N SER A 79 3.90 6.57 1.55
CA SER A 79 5.12 7.35 1.76
C SER A 79 4.84 8.86 1.81
N ALA A 80 4.02 9.38 0.90
CA ALA A 80 3.62 10.79 0.91
C ALA A 80 2.86 11.16 2.19
N CYS A 81 1.88 10.34 2.60
CA CYS A 81 1.13 10.54 3.84
C CYS A 81 2.04 10.47 5.07
N ALA A 82 2.97 9.51 5.12
CA ALA A 82 3.92 9.38 6.23
C ALA A 82 4.83 10.60 6.36
N GLN A 83 5.35 11.12 5.24
CA GLN A 83 6.14 12.37 5.23
C GLN A 83 5.32 13.60 5.62
N ALA A 84 4.01 13.61 5.34
CA ALA A 84 3.10 14.65 5.79
C ALA A 84 2.73 14.55 7.28
N GLY A 85 3.10 13.46 7.98
CA GLY A 85 2.71 13.18 9.36
C GLY A 85 1.27 12.66 9.50
N LEU A 86 0.72 12.08 8.42
CA LEU A 86 -0.64 11.55 8.39
C LEU A 86 -0.68 10.05 8.73
N PRO A 87 -1.78 9.57 9.34
CA PRO A 87 -1.94 8.15 9.64
C PRO A 87 -1.96 7.31 8.34
N ILE A 88 -1.12 6.28 8.29
CA ILE A 88 -1.07 5.30 7.20
C ILE A 88 -1.77 4.00 7.62
N SER A 89 -2.37 3.28 6.67
CA SER A 89 -2.86 1.92 6.97
C SER A 89 -1.67 0.99 7.17
N GLU A 90 -1.71 0.19 8.22
CA GLU A 90 -0.79 -0.96 8.40
C GLU A 90 -0.88 -1.98 7.26
N ARG A 91 -1.99 -1.98 6.49
CA ARG A 91 -2.21 -2.88 5.34
C ARG A 91 -1.28 -2.64 4.16
N THR A 92 -0.56 -1.52 4.12
CA THR A 92 0.48 -1.28 3.12
C THR A 92 1.80 -1.48 3.84
N ALA A 93 2.26 -2.73 3.92
CA ALA A 93 3.59 -3.02 4.42
C ALA A 93 4.61 -2.06 3.77
N PRO A 94 5.55 -1.47 4.53
CA PRO A 94 6.57 -0.59 3.97
C PRO A 94 7.25 -1.27 2.78
N SER A 95 7.52 -0.52 1.71
CA SER A 95 8.38 -0.97 0.63
C SER A 95 9.77 -1.27 1.20
N GLY A 96 10.04 -2.54 1.54
CA GLY A 96 11.27 -2.99 2.20
C GLY A 96 11.06 -3.93 3.39
N ALA A 97 9.83 -4.10 3.89
CA ALA A 97 9.55 -5.16 4.85
C ALA A 97 9.76 -6.53 4.18
N PRO A 98 10.46 -7.49 4.82
CA PRO A 98 10.65 -8.81 4.26
C PRO A 98 9.27 -9.44 3.97
N PRO A 99 9.10 -10.11 2.82
CA PRO A 99 7.83 -10.74 2.49
C PRO A 99 7.46 -11.72 3.60
N ARG A 100 6.19 -11.69 4.03
CA ARG A 100 5.68 -12.55 5.12
C ARG A 100 5.89 -14.04 4.87
N TRP A 101 6.03 -14.46 3.61
CA TRP A 101 6.40 -15.81 3.21
C TRP A 101 7.44 -15.76 2.11
N THR A 102 8.47 -16.57 2.25
CA THR A 102 9.40 -16.96 1.18
C THR A 102 8.73 -17.98 0.25
N ASP A 103 9.24 -18.15 -0.97
CA ASP A 103 8.69 -19.14 -1.90
C ASP A 103 8.84 -20.57 -1.35
N GLN A 104 9.90 -20.85 -0.59
CA GLN A 104 10.10 -22.13 0.08
C GLN A 104 9.03 -22.38 1.16
N GLU A 105 8.68 -21.37 1.97
CA GLU A 105 7.59 -21.51 2.95
C GLU A 105 6.24 -21.75 2.26
N LEU A 106 5.99 -21.09 1.12
CA LEU A 106 4.79 -21.37 0.33
C LEU A 106 4.75 -22.82 -0.15
N VAL A 107 5.87 -23.36 -0.65
CA VAL A 107 5.99 -24.78 -1.04
C VAL A 107 5.74 -25.71 0.14
N VAL A 108 6.25 -25.39 1.33
CA VAL A 108 5.98 -26.17 2.56
C VAL A 108 4.49 -26.18 2.90
N TRP A 109 3.80 -25.03 2.83
CA TRP A 109 2.36 -24.96 3.08
C TRP A 109 1.54 -25.77 2.06
N VAL A 110 1.91 -25.74 0.78
CA VAL A 110 1.25 -26.55 -0.26
C VAL A 110 1.56 -28.04 -0.06
N GLY A 111 2.77 -28.38 0.37
CA GLY A 111 3.18 -29.75 0.69
C GLY A 111 2.40 -30.32 1.88
N ARG A 112 2.21 -29.54 2.94
CA ARG A 112 1.35 -29.91 4.09
C ARG A 112 -0.06 -30.24 3.65
N PHE A 113 -0.66 -29.37 2.85
CA PHE A 113 -1.97 -29.64 2.26
C PHE A 113 -2.00 -30.90 1.39
N ALA A 114 -0.94 -31.14 0.60
CA ALA A 114 -0.85 -32.34 -0.23
C ALA A 114 -0.78 -33.62 0.63
N LEU A 115 -0.10 -33.60 1.77
CA LEU A 115 -0.08 -34.71 2.74
C LEU A 115 -1.47 -34.94 3.33
N ASP A 116 -2.15 -33.87 3.78
CA ASP A 116 -3.49 -33.95 4.37
C ASP A 116 -4.56 -34.44 3.39
N THR A 117 -4.35 -34.25 2.08
CA THR A 117 -5.30 -34.62 1.02
C THR A 117 -4.84 -35.81 0.16
N ALA A 118 -3.80 -36.53 0.58
CA ALA A 118 -3.20 -37.64 -0.17
C ALA A 118 -2.86 -37.29 -1.63
N GLY A 119 -2.44 -36.05 -1.88
CA GLY A 119 -1.96 -35.57 -3.19
C GLY A 119 -3.05 -35.16 -4.19
N ALA A 120 -4.33 -35.30 -3.86
CA ALA A 120 -5.45 -35.06 -4.79
C ALA A 120 -6.14 -33.69 -4.64
N GLY A 121 -5.57 -32.78 -3.85
CA GLY A 121 -6.21 -31.51 -3.52
C GLY A 121 -6.31 -30.50 -4.69
N THR A 122 -7.47 -29.86 -4.80
CA THR A 122 -7.75 -28.73 -5.70
C THR A 122 -7.39 -27.39 -5.08
N ALA A 123 -7.22 -26.35 -5.91
CA ALA A 123 -6.98 -24.99 -5.46
C ALA A 123 -8.05 -24.48 -4.46
N GLN A 124 -9.31 -24.82 -4.71
CA GLN A 124 -10.42 -24.43 -3.84
C GLN A 124 -10.42 -25.19 -2.51
N GLN A 125 -9.97 -26.44 -2.50
CA GLN A 125 -9.76 -27.20 -1.26
C GLN A 125 -8.59 -26.61 -0.46
N TYR A 126 -7.51 -26.18 -1.13
CA TYR A 126 -6.41 -25.47 -0.46
C TYR A 126 -6.89 -24.15 0.17
N ASP A 127 -7.70 -23.36 -0.54
CA ASP A 127 -8.23 -22.10 0.00
C ASP A 127 -9.13 -22.31 1.22
N ARG A 128 -9.87 -23.42 1.28
CA ARG A 128 -10.66 -23.79 2.47
C ARG A 128 -9.79 -24.31 3.60
N TRP A 129 -8.79 -25.13 3.28
CA TRP A 129 -7.86 -25.70 4.25
C TRP A 129 -6.99 -24.62 4.90
N SER A 130 -6.43 -23.69 4.14
CA SER A 130 -5.54 -22.65 4.66
C SER A 130 -6.23 -21.73 5.67
N ARG A 131 -7.55 -21.50 5.54
CA ARG A 131 -8.34 -20.73 6.51
C ARG A 131 -8.45 -21.38 7.89
N GLN A 132 -8.17 -22.68 8.00
CA GLN A 132 -8.19 -23.41 9.27
C GLN A 132 -6.88 -23.25 10.05
N PHE A 133 -5.82 -22.70 9.42
CA PHE A 133 -4.50 -22.57 10.03
C PHE A 133 -4.10 -21.10 10.11
N GLU A 134 -3.85 -20.63 11.33
CA GLU A 134 -3.31 -19.30 11.54
C GLU A 134 -1.91 -19.18 10.89
N GLY A 135 -1.72 -18.12 10.11
CA GLY A 135 -0.46 -17.88 9.40
C GLY A 135 -0.30 -18.61 8.07
N ALA A 136 -1.26 -19.43 7.64
CA ALA A 136 -1.23 -20.03 6.31
C ALA A 136 -1.46 -18.98 5.21
N PRO A 137 -0.71 -19.07 4.09
CA PRO A 137 -0.91 -18.19 2.95
C PRO A 137 -2.20 -18.55 2.20
N GLY A 138 -2.96 -17.55 1.78
CA GLY A 138 -4.15 -17.75 0.95
C GLY A 138 -3.80 -18.24 -0.46
N LEU A 139 -4.78 -18.84 -1.16
CA LEU A 139 -4.60 -19.36 -2.52
C LEU A 139 -4.06 -18.31 -3.50
N GLN A 140 -4.50 -17.06 -3.36
CA GLN A 140 -4.05 -15.97 -4.21
C GLN A 140 -2.56 -15.67 -4.02
N THR A 141 -2.06 -15.70 -2.79
CA THR A 141 -0.64 -15.49 -2.48
C THR A 141 0.21 -16.61 -3.07
N VAL A 142 -0.19 -17.87 -2.87
CA VAL A 142 0.48 -19.05 -3.43
C VAL A 142 0.50 -18.98 -4.95
N SER A 143 -0.63 -18.70 -5.59
CA SER A 143 -0.75 -18.67 -7.05
C SER A 143 0.10 -17.55 -7.67
N LYS A 144 0.07 -16.35 -7.09
CA LYS A 144 0.87 -15.22 -7.59
C LYS A 144 2.37 -15.47 -7.50
N ARG A 145 2.82 -16.12 -6.42
CA ARG A 145 4.24 -16.31 -6.15
C ARG A 145 4.84 -17.56 -6.79
N LEU A 146 4.08 -18.66 -6.85
CA LEU A 146 4.56 -19.93 -7.39
C LEU A 146 4.16 -20.17 -8.86
N GLY A 147 3.57 -19.19 -9.55
CA GLY A 147 3.18 -19.31 -10.96
C GLY A 147 1.90 -20.11 -11.21
N GLY A 148 0.98 -20.13 -10.23
CA GLY A 148 -0.31 -20.79 -10.28
C GLY A 148 -0.36 -22.14 -9.56
N TRP A 149 -1.58 -22.68 -9.39
CA TRP A 149 -1.81 -23.90 -8.60
C TRP A 149 -1.08 -25.15 -9.12
N ASN A 150 -1.08 -25.36 -10.44
CA ASN A 150 -0.38 -26.51 -11.02
C ASN A 150 1.14 -26.38 -10.84
N ALA A 151 1.70 -25.17 -11.00
CA ALA A 151 3.11 -24.92 -10.76
C ALA A 151 3.46 -25.10 -9.27
N ALA A 152 2.59 -24.69 -8.35
CA ALA A 152 2.76 -24.93 -6.92
C ALA A 152 2.82 -26.43 -6.56
N LYS A 153 1.93 -27.26 -7.13
CA LYS A 153 1.98 -28.73 -6.94
C LYS A 153 3.27 -29.35 -7.50
N VAL A 154 3.71 -28.90 -8.67
CA VAL A 154 4.98 -29.34 -9.27
C VAL A 154 6.17 -28.91 -8.40
N ALA A 155 6.14 -27.70 -7.83
CA ALA A 155 7.19 -27.19 -6.95
C ALA A 155 7.31 -28.01 -5.67
N VAL A 156 6.19 -28.51 -5.10
CA VAL A 156 6.22 -29.49 -4.01
C VAL A 156 6.97 -30.74 -4.44
N GLY A 157 6.63 -31.34 -5.58
CA GLY A 157 7.26 -32.57 -6.07
C GLY A 157 8.75 -32.42 -6.41
N ARG A 158 9.22 -31.20 -6.72
CA ARG A 158 10.65 -30.89 -6.94
C ARG A 158 11.38 -30.56 -5.63
N GLY A 159 10.68 -29.98 -4.66
CA GLY A 159 11.20 -29.61 -3.35
C GLY A 159 11.35 -30.79 -2.38
N THR A 160 10.62 -31.89 -2.60
CA THR A 160 10.75 -33.14 -1.81
C THR A 160 11.95 -34.01 -2.18
N THR A 161 12.81 -33.59 -3.12
CA THR A 161 14.04 -34.32 -3.49
C THR A 161 15.21 -34.09 -2.53
N TYR A 162 14.96 -33.77 -1.27
CA TYR A 162 16.02 -33.69 -0.25
C TYR A 162 16.38 -35.11 0.22
N ARG A 163 17.54 -35.59 -0.24
CA ARG A 163 18.26 -36.75 0.29
C ARG A 163 19.38 -36.26 1.19
#